data_AF-A0A6A3HNX4-F1
#
_entry.id   AF-A0A6A3HNX4-F1
#
_cell.length_a   1.000
_cell.length_b   1.000
_cell.length_c   1.000
_cell.angle_alpha   90.00
_cell.angle_beta   90.00
_cell.angle_gamma   90.00
#
_symmetry.space_group_name_H-M   'P 1'
#
loop_
_entity.id
_entity.type
_entity.pdbx_description
1 polymer ?
#
loop_
_entity_poly.entity_id
_entity_poly.type
_entity_poly.pdbx_seq_one_letter_code
_entity_poly.pdbx_strand_id
1 'polypeptide(L)'
;MDHKDSSYAEAPATPRAKWPEPSTPFSQLANPLAKASLPSIIMAQWIQPMVSLGASRVLEKEDVWPICARDACASLEQRFRRVYDPSRRHPFNVSPLAAAYARTFQTELSFVLLSCVLYVVALALQSYVAQAILQ
;
A
#
# COMPACT_ATOMS: atom_id res chain seq x y z
N MET A 1 2.76 -40.05 12.40
CA MET A 1 2.72 -39.08 11.29
C MET A 1 3.11 -37.74 11.87
N ASP A 2 4.36 -37.42 11.60
CA ASP A 2 5.25 -36.55 12.35
C ASP A 2 4.99 -35.05 12.12
N HIS A 3 5.06 -34.33 13.23
CA HIS A 3 5.79 -33.08 13.43
C HIS A 3 6.12 -32.24 12.18
N LYS A 4 5.46 -31.08 12.08
CA LYS A 4 6.15 -29.88 11.61
C LYS A 4 5.62 -28.68 12.36
N ASP A 5 6.08 -28.59 13.61
CA ASP A 5 6.07 -27.34 14.37
C ASP A 5 6.71 -26.27 13.49
N SER A 6 5.91 -25.31 13.08
CA SER A 6 6.39 -24.08 12.47
C SER A 6 7.04 -23.26 13.59
N SER A 7 8.21 -23.74 14.01
CA SER A 7 9.12 -23.03 14.90
C SER A 7 9.71 -21.90 14.08
N TYR A 8 8.98 -20.79 14.03
CA TYR A 8 9.57 -19.53 13.65
C TYR A 8 10.65 -19.24 14.68
N ALA A 9 11.90 -19.17 14.22
CA ALA A 9 13.01 -18.75 15.06
C ALA A 9 12.68 -17.36 15.60
N GLU A 10 12.36 -17.31 16.89
CA GLU A 10 12.19 -16.06 17.61
C GLU A 10 13.51 -15.31 17.49
N ALA A 11 13.46 -14.09 16.96
CA ALA A 11 14.66 -13.30 16.78
C ALA A 11 15.36 -13.14 18.15
N PRO A 12 16.70 -13.21 18.21
CA PRO A 12 17.42 -13.05 19.46
C PRO A 12 17.01 -11.72 20.11
N ALA A 13 16.58 -11.79 21.37
CA ALA A 13 16.16 -10.63 22.13
C ALA A 13 17.28 -9.59 22.11
N THR A 14 17.10 -8.51 21.35
CA THR A 14 18.02 -7.38 21.35
C THR A 14 18.00 -6.78 22.75
N PRO A 15 19.14 -6.34 23.30
CA PRO A 15 19.18 -5.72 24.61
C PRO A 15 18.19 -4.57 24.63
N ARG A 16 17.12 -4.72 25.42
CA ARG A 16 16.07 -3.72 25.62
C ARG A 16 16.76 -2.47 26.17
N ALA A 17 17.12 -1.53 25.30
CA ALA A 17 17.51 -0.22 25.76
C ALA A 17 16.25 0.35 26.44
N LYS A 18 16.32 0.51 27.77
CA LYS A 18 15.27 1.10 28.61
C LYS A 18 15.11 2.57 28.21
N TRP A 19 14.46 2.79 27.08
CA TRP A 19 13.95 4.10 26.71
C TRP A 19 12.61 4.27 27.42
N PRO A 20 12.28 5.49 27.90
CA PRO A 20 10.97 5.75 28.50
C PRO A 20 9.91 5.36 27.46
N GLU A 21 9.08 4.37 27.79
CA GLU A 21 8.07 3.87 26.86
C GLU A 21 7.16 5.03 26.45
N PRO A 22 7.10 5.38 25.14
CA PRO A 22 6.15 6.35 24.69
C PRO A 22 4.74 5.82 24.92
N SER A 23 3.87 6.72 25.37
CA SER A 23 2.42 6.60 25.40
C SER A 23 1.86 5.90 24.15
N THR A 24 1.20 4.76 24.35
CA THR A 24 0.45 3.92 23.37
C THR A 24 1.20 3.49 22.10
N PRO A 25 1.40 2.17 21.87
CA PRO A 25 2.08 1.67 20.67
C PRO A 25 1.28 1.96 19.39
N PHE A 26 1.99 2.17 18.27
CA PHE A 26 1.36 2.53 16.99
C PHE A 26 0.40 1.44 16.47
N SER A 27 0.64 0.18 16.81
CA SER A 27 -0.27 -0.94 16.53
C SER A 27 -1.68 -0.78 17.12
N GLN A 28 -1.82 -0.02 18.20
CA GLN A 28 -3.12 0.29 18.83
C GLN A 28 -3.76 1.56 18.26
N LEU A 29 -3.01 2.36 17.52
CA LEU A 29 -3.49 3.59 16.91
C LEU A 29 -4.05 3.30 15.51
N ALA A 30 -5.09 4.05 15.12
CA ALA A 30 -5.61 3.98 13.76
C ALA A 30 -4.55 4.45 12.74
N ASN A 31 -4.51 3.81 11.58
CA ASN A 31 -3.56 4.16 10.54
C ASN A 31 -3.76 5.63 10.09
N PRO A 32 -2.72 6.49 10.18
CA PRO A 32 -2.83 7.90 9.82
C PRO A 32 -3.18 8.10 8.34
N LEU A 33 -2.88 7.12 7.48
CA LEU A 33 -3.26 7.13 6.07
C LEU A 33 -4.78 7.25 5.88
N ALA A 34 -5.59 6.76 6.82
CA ALA A 34 -7.05 6.85 6.75
C ALA A 34 -7.59 8.29 6.90
N LYS A 35 -6.82 9.19 7.53
CA LYS A 35 -7.18 10.61 7.73
C LYS A 35 -6.26 11.58 6.99
N ALA A 36 -5.24 11.07 6.31
CA ALA A 36 -4.25 11.88 5.61
C ALA A 36 -4.89 12.63 4.43
N SER A 37 -4.51 13.88 4.24
CA SER A 37 -4.88 14.65 3.06
C SER A 37 -4.08 14.18 1.83
N LEU A 38 -4.61 14.39 0.62
CA LEU A 38 -3.92 14.05 -0.63
C LEU A 38 -2.47 14.57 -0.70
N PRO A 39 -2.15 15.84 -0.37
CA PRO A 39 -0.76 16.29 -0.37
C PRO A 39 0.10 15.56 0.69
N SER A 40 -0.45 15.24 1.86
CA SER A 40 0.28 14.46 2.87
C SER A 40 0.63 13.05 2.36
N ILE A 41 -0.28 12.43 1.61
CA ILE A 41 -0.07 11.12 0.98
C ILE A 41 1.02 11.21 -0.10
N ILE A 42 0.92 12.18 -1.01
CA ILE A 42 1.88 12.35 -2.13
C ILE A 42 3.29 12.63 -1.59
N MET A 43 3.42 13.50 -0.60
CA MET A 43 4.70 13.89 -0.01
C MET A 43 5.17 12.91 1.08
N ALA A 44 4.47 11.79 1.26
CA ALA A 44 4.73 10.76 2.25
C ALA A 44 4.92 11.30 3.69
N GLN A 45 4.32 12.44 4.04
CA GLN A 45 4.51 13.06 5.36
C GLN A 45 3.91 12.21 6.49
N TRP A 46 2.87 11.45 6.18
CA TRP A 46 2.18 10.58 7.15
C TRP A 46 3.07 9.49 7.76
N ILE A 47 4.15 9.07 7.09
CA ILE A 47 5.05 8.01 7.57
C ILE A 47 6.20 8.54 8.45
N GLN A 48 6.41 9.86 8.47
CA GLN A 48 7.53 10.49 9.18
C GLN A 48 7.67 10.05 10.65
N PRO A 49 6.61 9.87 11.46
CA PRO A 49 6.76 9.45 12.84
C PRO A 49 7.40 8.07 12.98
N MET A 50 7.06 7.13 12.08
CA MET A 50 7.66 5.80 12.06
C MET A 50 9.12 5.85 11.58
N VAL A 51 9.43 6.70 10.61
CA VAL A 51 10.81 6.91 10.13
C VAL A 51 11.69 7.45 11.26
N SER A 52 11.21 8.44 12.02
CA SER A 52 11.95 8.97 13.18
C SER A 52 12.12 7.94 14.30
N LEU A 53 11.12 7.08 14.51
CA LEU A 53 11.19 6.01 15.50
C LEU A 53 12.22 4.95 15.08
N GLY A 54 12.20 4.55 13.81
CA GLY A 54 13.16 3.60 13.23
C GLY A 54 14.60 4.09 13.18
N ALA A 55 14.81 5.41 13.12
CA ALA A 55 16.14 6.01 13.26
C ALA A 55 16.67 5.95 14.71
N SER A 56 15.76 5.91 15.69
CA SER A 56 16.11 5.91 17.11
C SER A 56 16.22 4.50 17.71
N ARG A 57 15.41 3.56 17.22
CA ARG A 57 15.39 2.16 17.66
C ARG A 57 14.98 1.21 16.54
N VAL A 58 15.31 -0.07 16.70
CA VAL A 58 14.79 -1.14 15.83
C VAL A 58 13.27 -1.19 15.99
N LEU A 59 12.56 -1.12 14.86
CA LEU A 59 11.10 -1.20 14.83
C LEU A 59 10.64 -2.62 15.10
N GLU A 60 9.71 -2.77 16.03
CA GLU A 60 9.04 -4.04 16.31
C GLU A 60 7.62 -4.04 15.73
N LYS A 61 6.96 -5.21 15.76
CA LYS A 61 5.59 -5.36 15.23
C LYS A 61 4.59 -4.38 15.86
N GLU A 62 4.79 -4.07 17.14
CA GLU A 62 3.96 -3.14 17.90
C GLU A 62 4.11 -1.67 17.48
N ASP A 63 5.20 -1.34 16.78
CA ASP A 63 5.50 -0.01 16.24
C ASP A 63 4.95 0.23 14.83
N VAL A 64 4.22 -0.75 14.28
CA VAL A 64 3.65 -0.66 12.93
C VAL A 64 2.14 -0.45 13.05
N TRP A 65 1.61 0.54 12.34
CA TRP A 65 0.16 0.77 12.26
C TRP A 65 -0.57 -0.41 11.64
N PRO A 66 -1.80 -0.70 12.08
CA PRO A 66 -2.65 -1.69 11.42
C PRO A 66 -2.99 -1.27 9.98
N ILE A 67 -3.37 -2.25 9.16
CA ILE A 67 -3.83 -2.02 7.79
C ILE A 67 -5.10 -1.16 7.82
N CYS A 68 -5.25 -0.26 6.85
CA CYS A 68 -6.47 0.54 6.70
C CYS A 68 -7.69 -0.37 6.48
N ALA A 69 -8.82 -0.04 7.10
CA ALA A 69 -10.04 -0.85 6.99
C ALA A 69 -10.52 -1.06 5.54
N ARG A 70 -10.25 -0.10 4.64
CA ARG A 70 -10.56 -0.20 3.20
C ARG A 70 -9.73 -1.26 2.48
N ASP A 71 -8.50 -1.48 2.92
CA ASP A 71 -7.52 -2.38 2.31
C ASP A 71 -7.42 -3.72 3.04
N ALA A 72 -8.23 -3.91 4.09
CA ALA A 72 -8.35 -5.17 4.80
C ALA A 72 -8.91 -6.27 3.88
N CYS A 73 -8.44 -7.50 4.06
CA CYS A 73 -8.85 -8.66 3.26
C CYS A 73 -10.37 -8.84 3.24
N ALA A 74 -11.05 -8.68 4.38
CA ALA A 74 -12.51 -8.80 4.47
C ALA A 74 -13.24 -7.77 3.58
N SER A 75 -12.76 -6.52 3.58
CA SER A 75 -13.33 -5.43 2.76
C SER A 75 -13.09 -5.67 1.27
N LEU A 76 -11.89 -6.13 0.90
CA LEU A 76 -11.55 -6.47 -0.48
C LEU A 76 -12.32 -7.68 -0.98
N GLU A 77 -12.45 -8.73 -0.18
CA GLU A 77 -13.26 -9.91 -0.50
C GLU A 77 -14.72 -9.52 -0.72
N GLN A 78 -15.29 -8.70 0.17
CA GLN A 78 -16.67 -8.25 0.03
C GLN A 78 -16.88 -7.43 -1.26
N ARG A 79 -15.94 -6.54 -1.61
CA ARG A 79 -15.98 -5.78 -2.87
C ARG A 79 -15.90 -6.71 -4.08
N PHE A 80 -14.99 -7.67 -4.05
CA PHE A 80 -14.79 -8.63 -5.11
C PHE A 80 -16.04 -9.51 -5.31
N ARG A 81 -16.62 -10.06 -4.24
CA ARG A 81 -17.83 -10.90 -4.29
C ARG A 81 -19.04 -10.18 -4.88
N ARG A 82 -19.17 -8.86 -4.69
CA ARG A 82 -20.28 -8.09 -5.31
C ARG A 82 -20.17 -8.01 -6.82
N VAL A 83 -18.96 -8.14 -7.38
CA VAL A 83 -18.67 -7.93 -8.80
C VAL A 83 -18.39 -9.26 -9.52
N TYR A 84 -17.97 -10.28 -8.78
CA TYR A 84 -17.69 -11.61 -9.30
C TYR A 84 -18.97 -12.35 -9.67
N ASP A 85 -19.08 -12.71 -10.95
CA ASP A 85 -20.16 -13.53 -11.49
C ASP A 85 -19.52 -14.67 -12.30
N PRO A 86 -19.56 -15.92 -11.80
CA PRO A 86 -18.92 -17.06 -12.46
C PRO A 86 -19.63 -17.50 -13.74
N SER A 87 -20.92 -17.17 -13.90
CA SER A 87 -21.72 -17.57 -15.06
C SER A 87 -21.66 -16.55 -16.21
N ARG A 88 -21.06 -15.38 -15.96
CA ARG A 88 -20.95 -14.31 -16.94
C ARG A 88 -19.85 -14.61 -17.94
N ARG A 89 -20.23 -14.82 -19.20
CA ARG A 89 -19.29 -14.87 -20.32
C ARG A 89 -18.93 -13.45 -20.73
N HIS A 90 -17.67 -13.10 -20.61
CA HIS A 90 -17.15 -11.82 -21.09
C HIS A 90 -16.70 -11.92 -22.55
N PRO A 91 -16.87 -10.85 -23.34
CA PRO A 91 -16.30 -10.81 -24.68
C PRO A 91 -14.77 -10.95 -24.59
N PHE A 92 -14.12 -11.52 -25.61
CA PHE A 92 -12.66 -11.77 -25.69
C PHE A 92 -12.08 -12.99 -24.93
N ASN A 93 -12.88 -13.99 -24.52
CA ASN A 93 -12.37 -15.18 -23.79
C ASN A 93 -11.57 -14.84 -22.51
N VAL A 94 -11.75 -13.63 -21.96
CA VAL A 94 -11.15 -13.27 -20.68
C VAL A 94 -11.78 -14.09 -19.57
N SER A 95 -10.93 -14.67 -18.71
CA SER A 95 -11.38 -15.41 -17.53
C SER A 95 -12.32 -14.53 -16.69
N PRO A 96 -13.49 -15.04 -16.26
CA PRO A 96 -14.42 -14.30 -15.39
C PRO A 96 -13.75 -13.75 -14.13
N LEU A 97 -12.71 -14.44 -13.65
CA LEU A 97 -11.87 -14.02 -12.54
C LEU A 97 -11.09 -12.74 -12.88
N ALA A 98 -10.38 -12.72 -14.00
CA ALA A 98 -9.58 -11.57 -14.43
C ALA A 98 -10.46 -10.33 -14.65
N ALA A 99 -11.64 -10.51 -15.23
CA ALA A 99 -12.60 -9.43 -15.43
C ALA A 99 -13.17 -8.90 -14.11
N ALA A 100 -13.43 -9.76 -13.12
CA ALA A 100 -13.86 -9.35 -11.79
C ALA A 100 -12.76 -8.59 -11.04
N TYR A 101 -11.50 -9.01 -11.14
CA TYR A 101 -10.36 -8.27 -10.59
C TYR A 101 -10.23 -6.88 -11.22
N ALA A 102 -10.23 -6.81 -12.56
CA ALA A 102 -10.12 -5.54 -13.28
C ALA A 102 -11.23 -4.55 -12.89
N ARG A 103 -12.47 -5.03 -12.73
CA ARG A 103 -13.59 -4.19 -12.27
C ARG A 103 -13.47 -3.78 -10.80
N THR A 104 -13.04 -4.68 -9.93
CA THR A 104 -12.90 -4.40 -8.49
C THR A 104 -11.91 -3.28 -8.22
N PHE A 105 -10.82 -3.23 -9.01
CA PHE A 105 -9.74 -2.26 -8.89
C PHE A 105 -9.73 -1.20 -10.02
N GLN A 106 -10.81 -1.06 -10.77
CA GLN A 106 -10.86 -0.21 -11.98
C GLN A 106 -10.44 1.24 -11.71
N THR A 107 -10.84 1.79 -10.56
CA THR A 107 -10.53 3.17 -10.17
C THR A 107 -9.04 3.34 -9.94
N GLU A 108 -8.43 2.47 -9.15
CA GLU A 108 -7.00 2.50 -8.85
C GLU A 108 -6.17 2.26 -10.12
N LEU A 109 -6.57 1.26 -10.93
CA LEU A 109 -5.90 0.92 -12.17
C LEU A 109 -5.96 2.07 -13.18
N SER A 110 -7.12 2.71 -13.32
CA SER A 110 -7.29 3.87 -14.21
C SER A 110 -6.46 5.07 -13.75
N PHE A 111 -6.35 5.29 -12.44
CA PHE A 111 -5.55 6.38 -11.87
C PHE A 111 -4.05 6.17 -12.14
N VAL A 112 -3.54 4.96 -11.92
CA VAL A 112 -2.15 4.60 -12.23
C VAL A 112 -1.87 4.72 -13.73
N LEU A 113 -2.78 4.21 -14.57
CA LEU A 113 -2.63 4.31 -16.01
C LEU A 113 -2.59 5.77 -16.49
N LEU A 114 -3.52 6.59 -16.01
CA LEU A 114 -3.58 8.01 -16.35
C LEU A 114 -2.30 8.73 -15.90
N SER A 115 -1.83 8.47 -14.69
CA SER A 115 -0.60 9.05 -14.15
C SER A 115 0.62 8.64 -14.98
N CYS A 116 0.68 7.39 -15.44
CA CYS A 116 1.74 6.89 -16.32
C CYS A 116 1.73 7.61 -17.68
N VAL A 117 0.55 7.75 -18.31
CA VAL A 117 0.42 8.47 -19.59
C VAL A 117 0.84 9.94 -19.43
N LEU A 118 0.38 10.61 -18.37
CA LEU A 118 0.76 12.00 -18.09
C LEU A 118 2.28 12.14 -17.89
N TYR A 119 2.91 11.20 -17.19
CA TYR A 119 4.36 11.18 -16.99
C TYR A 119 5.12 11.03 -18.31
N VAL A 120 4.73 10.08 -19.18
CA VAL A 120 5.35 9.88 -20.50
C VAL A 120 5.21 11.13 -21.38
N VAL A 121 4.03 11.75 -21.37
CA VAL A 121 3.80 13.01 -22.11
C VAL A 121 4.69 14.13 -21.59
N ALA A 122 4.84 14.27 -20.27
CA ALA A 122 5.73 15.26 -19.66
C ALA A 122 7.19 15.05 -20.08
N LEU A 123 7.66 13.80 -20.09
CA LEU A 123 9.02 13.46 -20.57
C LEU A 123 9.21 13.80 -22.06
N ALA A 124 8.21 13.53 -22.90
CA ALA A 124 8.26 13.90 -24.32
C ALA A 124 8.35 15.43 -24.47
N LEU A 125 7.59 16.19 -23.69
CA LEU A 125 7.59 17.64 -23.72
C LEU A 125 8.93 18.22 -23.26
N GLN A 126 9.61 17.58 -22.29
CA GLN A 126 10.94 17.99 -21.84
C GLN A 126 11.94 18.07 -23.00
N SER A 127 11.89 17.10 -23.93
CA SER A 127 12.76 17.10 -25.11
C SER A 127 12.46 18.26 -26.07
N TYR A 128 11.18 18.59 -26.23
CA TYR A 128 10.74 19.71 -27.08
C TYR A 128 11.15 21.07 -26.48
N VAL A 129 10.96 21.25 -25.17
CA VAL A 129 11.37 22.48 -24.47
C VAL A 129 12.89 22.67 -24.51
N ALA A 130 13.65 21.59 -24.34
CA ALA A 130 15.11 21.65 -24.44
C ALA A 130 15.59 22.12 -25.82
N GLN A 131 14.94 21.65 -26.90
CA GLN A 131 15.23 22.12 -28.26
C GLN A 131 14.85 23.60 -28.46
N ALA A 132 13.71 24.03 -27.91
CA ALA A 132 13.24 25.42 -28.03
C ALA A 132 14.10 26.44 -27.26
N ILE A 133 14.83 26.02 -26.21
CA ILE A 133 15.74 26.88 -25.45
C ILE A 133 17.11 27.01 -26.14
N LEU A 134 17.53 26.00 -26.91
CA LEU A 134 18.82 25.97 -27.61
C LEU A 134 18.82 26.70 -28.96
N GLN A 135 17.64 27.02 -29.51
CA GLN A 135 17.46 27.82 -30.72
C GLN A 135 17.26 29.30 -30.39
#